data_AF-A0A1T4XWB4-F1
#
_entry.id   AF-A0A1T4XWB4-F1
#
_cell.length_a   1.000
_cell.length_b   1.000
_cell.length_c   1.000
_cell.angle_alpha   90.00
_cell.angle_beta   90.00
_cell.angle_gamma   90.00
#
_symmetry.space_group_name_H-M   'P 1'
#
loop_
_entity.id
_entity.type
_entity.pdbx_description
1 polymer ?
#
loop_
_entity_poly.entity_id
_entity_poly.type
_entity_poly.pdbx_seq_one_letter_code
_entity_poly.pdbx_strand_id
1 'polypeptide(L)'
;MKQHAAEEMSRCGAAIRDPAQIRAYGKQVKAQLADFAQTVKAGSRTELAMVYRLRDMLLSQRAYLTAMADYTAHGGKSRGSALYTDLTGGVKPFAQLPDTFTFALDETESPLIQELWFEDGTCRAPSPRMTTFLKTSGAATAKQRTLTE
;
A
#
# COMPACT_ATOMS: atom_id res chain seq x y z
N MET A 1 1.94 4.79 21.42
CA MET A 1 1.50 4.91 20.01
C MET A 1 2.53 4.40 19.01
N LYS A 2 3.78 4.90 19.01
CA LYS A 2 4.81 4.44 18.05
C LYS A 2 5.05 2.92 18.07
N GLN A 3 5.23 2.34 19.25
CA GLN A 3 5.46 0.90 19.40
C GLN A 3 4.30 0.08 18.83
N HIS A 4 3.08 0.41 19.24
CA HIS A 4 1.86 -0.22 18.73
C HIS A 4 1.74 -0.14 17.19
N ALA A 5 2.04 1.02 16.59
CA ALA A 5 2.02 1.16 15.14
C ALA A 5 3.07 0.27 14.44
N ALA A 6 4.25 0.08 15.03
CA ALA A 6 5.25 -0.84 14.49
C ALA A 6 4.83 -2.31 14.60
N GLU A 7 4.20 -2.68 15.71
CA GLU A 7 3.68 -4.03 15.96
C GLU A 7 2.55 -4.39 14.99
N GLU A 8 1.60 -3.49 14.77
CA GLU A 8 0.49 -3.74 13.85
C GLU A 8 0.96 -3.84 12.39
N MET A 9 1.90 -2.99 11.96
CA MET A 9 2.50 -3.14 10.63
C MET A 9 3.26 -4.47 10.50
N SER A 10 3.94 -4.92 11.55
CA SER A 10 4.59 -6.24 11.56
C SER A 10 3.57 -7.39 11.50
N ARG A 11 2.42 -7.23 12.16
CA ARG A 11 1.34 -8.22 12.16
C ARG A 11 0.73 -8.41 10.77
N CYS A 12 0.38 -7.33 10.07
CA CYS A 12 -0.37 -7.42 8.81
C CYS A 12 0.46 -7.23 7.54
N GLY A 13 1.64 -6.63 7.64
CA GLY A 13 2.45 -6.16 6.50
C GLY A 13 3.80 -6.86 6.32
N ALA A 14 4.13 -7.85 7.17
CA ALA A 14 5.36 -8.62 7.08
C ALA A 14 5.31 -9.67 5.95
N ALA A 15 5.86 -10.86 6.19
CA ALA A 15 5.96 -11.93 5.19
C ALA A 15 4.59 -12.52 4.82
N ILE A 16 3.73 -12.77 5.83
CA ILE A 16 2.38 -13.25 5.61
C ILE A 16 1.40 -12.09 5.72
N ARG A 17 0.58 -11.93 4.69
CA ARG A 17 -0.25 -10.75 4.45
C ARG A 17 -1.69 -11.15 4.29
N ASP A 18 -2.46 -11.00 5.35
CA ASP A 18 -3.91 -11.21 5.34
C ASP A 18 -4.60 -9.94 4.81
N PRO A 19 -5.32 -10.01 3.66
CA PRO A 19 -5.99 -8.85 3.09
C PRO A 19 -7.02 -8.19 4.01
N ALA A 20 -7.70 -8.97 4.88
CA ALA A 20 -8.65 -8.43 5.83
C ALA A 20 -7.94 -7.62 6.92
N GLN A 21 -6.84 -8.14 7.46
CA GLN A 21 -6.03 -7.43 8.47
C GLN A 21 -5.39 -6.16 7.88
N ILE A 22 -4.87 -6.22 6.65
CA ILE A 22 -4.33 -5.05 5.93
C ILE A 22 -5.39 -3.96 5.81
N ARG A 23 -6.61 -4.30 5.37
CA ARG A 23 -7.71 -3.32 5.24
C ARG A 23 -8.13 -2.76 6.60
N ALA A 24 -8.21 -3.60 7.63
CA ALA A 24 -8.58 -3.18 8.97
C ALA A 24 -7.56 -2.19 9.55
N TYR A 25 -6.27 -2.54 9.51
CA TYR A 25 -5.22 -1.68 10.01
C TYR A 25 -5.06 -0.41 9.16
N GLY A 26 -5.22 -0.51 7.83
CA GLY A 26 -5.24 0.65 6.94
C GLY A 26 -6.31 1.68 7.30
N LYS A 27 -7.50 1.24 7.76
CA LYS A 27 -8.55 2.13 8.28
C LYS A 27 -8.13 2.79 9.59
N GLN A 28 -7.49 2.06 10.49
CA GLN A 28 -6.99 2.60 11.76
C GLN A 28 -5.92 3.67 11.53
N VAL A 29 -4.92 3.41 10.68
CA VAL A 29 -3.88 4.39 10.33
C VAL A 29 -4.49 5.65 9.71
N LYS A 30 -5.53 5.51 8.86
CA LYS A 30 -6.25 6.67 8.31
C LYS A 30 -6.86 7.53 9.41
N ALA A 31 -7.54 6.91 10.37
CA ALA A 31 -8.15 7.63 11.50
C ALA A 31 -7.07 8.30 12.37
N GLN A 32 -5.99 7.59 12.70
CA GLN A 32 -4.86 8.14 13.45
C GLN A 32 -4.22 9.35 12.78
N LEU A 33 -4.13 9.36 11.44
CA LEU A 33 -3.62 10.50 10.69
C LEU A 33 -4.62 11.68 10.65
N ALA A 34 -5.92 11.39 10.55
CA ALA A 34 -6.97 12.41 10.57
C ALA A 34 -7.04 13.15 11.91
N ASP A 35 -6.91 12.40 13.02
CA ASP A 35 -6.98 12.92 14.39
C ASP A 35 -5.60 13.23 14.98
N PHE A 36 -4.54 13.22 14.17
CA PHE A 36 -3.15 13.26 14.65
C PHE A 36 -2.86 14.51 15.48
N ALA A 37 -3.31 15.67 15.01
CA ALA A 37 -3.08 16.96 15.66
C ALA A 37 -3.79 17.05 17.02
N GLN A 38 -4.89 16.32 17.21
CA GLN A 38 -5.70 16.29 18.42
C GLN A 38 -5.14 15.28 19.43
N THR A 39 -4.66 14.13 18.94
CA THR A 39 -4.32 12.96 19.77
C THR A 39 -2.83 12.84 20.12
N VAL A 40 -1.94 13.47 19.34
CA VAL A 40 -0.49 13.40 19.56
C VAL A 40 0.06 14.77 19.95
N LYS A 41 0.71 14.84 21.12
CA LYS A 41 1.26 16.07 21.70
C LYS A 41 2.73 15.88 22.08
N ALA A 42 3.45 16.99 22.21
CA ALA A 42 4.81 17.04 22.73
C ALA A 42 4.89 18.08 23.85
N GLY A 43 5.50 17.72 24.99
CA GLY A 43 5.82 18.64 26.08
C GLY A 43 7.27 19.13 26.06
N SER A 44 8.11 18.57 25.18
CA SER A 44 9.55 18.87 25.10
C SER A 44 10.09 18.79 23.66
N ARG A 45 11.30 19.32 23.45
CA ARG A 45 12.00 19.24 22.15
C ARG A 45 12.28 17.79 21.71
N THR A 46 12.61 16.92 22.65
CA THR A 46 12.86 15.49 22.37
C THR A 46 11.57 14.79 21.92
N GLU A 47 10.46 15.06 22.61
CA GLU A 47 9.16 14.51 22.22
C GLU A 47 8.69 15.05 20.87
N LEU A 48 8.96 16.32 20.56
CA LEU A 48 8.64 16.90 19.26
C LEU A 48 9.30 16.12 18.11
N ALA A 49 10.57 15.75 18.24
CA ALA A 49 11.25 14.90 17.27
C ALA A 49 10.58 13.52 17.13
N MET A 50 10.05 12.97 18.23
CA MET A 50 9.33 11.69 18.22
C MET A 50 7.95 11.80 17.58
N VAL A 51 7.26 12.93 17.73
CA VAL A 51 5.98 13.22 17.06
C VAL A 51 6.17 13.22 15.54
N TYR A 52 7.18 13.91 15.01
CA TYR A 52 7.46 13.89 13.58
C TYR A 52 7.79 12.48 13.06
N ARG A 53 8.64 11.73 13.77
CA ARG A 53 8.95 10.34 13.42
C ARG A 53 7.71 9.44 13.40
N LEU A 54 6.80 9.63 14.34
CA LEU A 54 5.54 8.89 14.37
C LEU A 54 4.67 9.25 13.16
N ARG A 55 4.57 10.53 12.82
CA ARG A 55 3.79 10.98 11.66
C ARG A 55 4.32 10.39 10.36
N ASP A 56 5.63 10.45 10.15
CA ASP A 56 6.27 9.91 8.95
C ASP A 56 6.09 8.38 8.83
N MET A 57 6.18 7.68 9.97
CA MET A 57 5.93 6.24 10.04
C MET A 57 4.47 5.92 9.66
N LEU A 58 3.49 6.64 10.21
CA LEU A 58 2.07 6.43 9.88
C LEU A 58 1.77 6.76 8.41
N LEU A 59 2.36 7.83 7.86
CA LEU A 59 2.24 8.16 6.43
C LEU A 59 2.81 7.05 5.55
N SER A 60 3.98 6.53 5.90
CA SER A 60 4.62 5.43 5.18
C SER A 60 3.77 4.15 5.26
N GLN A 61 3.28 3.81 6.45
CA GLN A 61 2.37 2.68 6.64
C GLN A 61 1.08 2.84 5.83
N ARG A 62 0.50 4.05 5.79
CA ARG A 62 -0.69 4.35 5.00
C ARG A 62 -0.46 4.09 3.51
N ALA A 63 0.70 4.47 2.97
CA ALA A 63 1.08 4.21 1.59
C ALA A 63 1.18 2.70 1.32
N TYR A 64 1.95 1.96 2.11
CA TYR A 64 2.13 0.52 1.94
C TYR A 64 0.81 -0.25 2.08
N LEU A 65 0.03 0.01 3.12
CA LEU A 65 -1.25 -0.68 3.34
C LEU A 65 -2.25 -0.40 2.22
N THR A 66 -2.24 0.82 1.66
CA THR A 66 -3.07 1.15 0.50
C THR A 66 -2.62 0.37 -0.74
N ALA A 67 -1.31 0.33 -1.01
CA ALA A 67 -0.75 -0.44 -2.12
C ALA A 67 -1.09 -1.93 -2.01
N MET A 68 -0.89 -2.52 -0.82
CA MET A 68 -1.20 -3.94 -0.57
C MET A 68 -2.70 -4.25 -0.72
N ALA A 69 -3.57 -3.36 -0.24
CA ALA A 69 -5.02 -3.52 -0.38
C ALA A 69 -5.46 -3.40 -1.85
N ASP A 70 -4.91 -2.43 -2.58
CA ASP A 70 -5.18 -2.24 -4.00
C ASP A 70 -4.69 -3.41 -4.85
N TYR A 71 -3.48 -3.90 -4.55
CA TYR A 71 -2.86 -5.04 -5.24
C TYR A 71 -3.75 -6.27 -5.17
N THR A 72 -4.22 -6.62 -3.97
CA THR A 72 -5.11 -7.78 -3.77
C THR A 72 -6.51 -7.56 -4.34
N ALA A 73 -7.04 -6.33 -4.30
CA ALA A 73 -8.33 -6.00 -4.91
C ALA A 73 -8.33 -6.17 -6.44
N HIS A 74 -7.16 -6.05 -7.08
CA HIS A 74 -6.98 -6.24 -8.52
C HIS A 74 -6.43 -7.63 -8.89
N GLY A 75 -6.57 -8.62 -8.00
CA GLY A 75 -6.22 -10.02 -8.28
C GLY A 75 -4.73 -10.34 -8.14
N GLY A 76 -3.95 -9.47 -7.49
CA GLY A 76 -2.55 -9.72 -7.18
C GLY A 76 -2.38 -10.97 -6.30
N LYS A 77 -1.47 -11.86 -6.71
CA LYS A 77 -1.12 -13.11 -6.02
C LYS A 77 0.22 -13.00 -5.28
N SER A 78 0.66 -14.06 -4.61
CA SER A 78 1.92 -14.05 -3.86
C SER A 78 3.14 -14.01 -4.77
N ARG A 79 4.13 -13.18 -4.42
CA ARG A 79 5.36 -12.97 -5.20
C ARG A 79 6.57 -12.84 -4.29
N GLY A 80 7.64 -13.58 -4.59
CA GLY A 80 8.86 -13.58 -3.79
C GLY A 80 8.57 -13.88 -2.31
N SER A 81 9.05 -13.01 -1.41
CA SER A 81 8.84 -13.14 0.04
C SER A 81 7.47 -12.63 0.53
N ALA A 82 6.63 -12.07 -0.34
CA ALA A 82 5.31 -11.56 0.02
C ALA A 82 4.22 -12.62 -0.24
N LEU A 83 3.76 -13.26 0.83
CA LEU A 83 2.73 -14.29 0.79
C LEU A 83 1.38 -13.69 1.21
N TYR A 84 0.48 -13.52 0.25
CA TYR A 84 -0.88 -13.07 0.50
C TYR A 84 -1.80 -14.24 0.78
N THR A 85 -2.52 -14.16 1.90
CA THR A 85 -3.50 -15.19 2.26
C THR A 85 -4.66 -15.18 1.24
N ASP A 86 -4.87 -16.31 0.59
CA ASP A 86 -5.97 -16.54 -0.37
C ASP A 86 -6.70 -17.83 0.00
N LEU A 87 -7.85 -17.69 0.66
CA LEU A 87 -8.69 -18.81 1.09
C LEU A 87 -9.57 -19.37 -0.03
N THR A 88 -9.59 -18.71 -1.20
CA THR A 88 -10.48 -19.06 -2.32
C THR A 88 -9.75 -19.82 -3.43
N GLY A 89 -8.54 -19.41 -3.77
CA GLY A 89 -7.73 -20.01 -4.84
C GLY A 89 -6.36 -20.50 -4.38
N GLY A 90 -6.00 -20.31 -3.11
CA GLY A 90 -4.71 -20.72 -2.58
C GLY A 90 -4.68 -22.16 -2.05
N VAL A 91 -3.46 -22.63 -1.79
CA VAL A 91 -3.21 -23.94 -1.17
C VAL A 91 -2.22 -23.75 -0.02
N LYS A 92 -2.42 -24.48 1.08
CA LYS A 92 -1.44 -24.49 2.17
C LYS A 92 -0.27 -25.40 1.83
N PRO A 93 0.97 -25.05 2.20
CA PRO A 93 2.12 -25.94 2.06
C PRO A 93 1.95 -27.26 2.83
N PHE A 94 1.32 -27.21 4.01
CA PHE A 94 1.05 -28.36 4.85
C PHE A 94 -0.33 -28.23 5.51
N ALA A 95 -1.06 -29.34 5.63
CA ALA A 95 -2.43 -29.34 6.13
C ALA A 95 -2.55 -28.89 7.61
N GLN A 96 -1.49 -29.09 8.41
CA GLN A 96 -1.45 -28.74 9.83
C GLN A 96 -1.26 -27.23 10.07
N LEU A 97 -0.85 -26.47 9.04
CA LEU A 97 -0.64 -25.03 9.17
C LEU A 97 -1.99 -24.29 9.28
N PRO A 98 -2.03 -23.17 10.02
CA PRO A 98 -3.17 -22.26 10.03
C PRO A 98 -3.55 -21.79 8.62
N ASP A 99 -4.83 -21.45 8.43
CA ASP A 99 -5.35 -21.00 7.14
C ASP A 99 -4.67 -19.73 6.60
N THR A 100 -4.07 -18.92 7.48
CA THR A 100 -3.23 -17.78 7.12
C THR A 100 -2.08 -18.13 6.17
N PHE A 101 -1.62 -19.39 6.15
CA PHE A 101 -0.59 -19.88 5.23
C PHE A 101 -1.13 -20.41 3.90
N THR A 102 -2.42 -20.24 3.61
CA THR A 102 -3.02 -20.59 2.31
C THR A 102 -2.71 -19.48 1.32
N PHE A 103 -2.00 -19.77 0.23
CA PHE A 103 -1.66 -18.76 -0.78
C PHE A 103 -1.59 -19.37 -2.19
N ALA A 104 -1.72 -18.51 -3.21
CA ALA A 104 -1.42 -18.83 -4.59
C ALA A 104 -0.23 -18.00 -5.07
N LEU A 105 0.68 -18.60 -5.85
CA LEU A 105 1.79 -17.89 -6.48
C LEU A 105 1.33 -17.21 -7.77
N ASP A 106 1.93 -16.05 -8.07
CA ASP A 106 1.87 -15.48 -9.42
C ASP A 106 2.90 -16.16 -10.32
N GLU A 107 2.45 -17.05 -11.19
CA GLU A 107 3.32 -17.77 -12.15
C GLU A 107 3.69 -16.92 -13.37
N THR A 108 3.06 -15.75 -13.56
CA THR A 108 3.31 -14.92 -14.74
C THR A 108 4.56 -14.04 -14.61
N GLU A 109 5.04 -13.86 -13.38
CA GLU A 109 6.17 -12.98 -13.01
C GLU A 109 6.15 -11.60 -13.70
N SER A 110 4.97 -11.07 -14.02
CA SER A 110 4.83 -9.83 -14.79
C SER A 110 5.68 -8.69 -14.17
N PRO A 111 6.52 -7.99 -14.95
CA PRO A 111 7.41 -6.96 -14.42
C PRO A 111 6.68 -5.65 -14.04
N LEU A 112 5.35 -5.69 -13.96
CA LEU A 112 4.53 -4.53 -13.66
C LEU A 112 4.84 -4.00 -12.26
N ILE A 113 5.26 -2.73 -12.21
CA ILE A 113 5.45 -1.98 -10.96
C ILE A 113 4.12 -1.30 -10.62
N GLN A 114 3.61 -1.55 -9.42
CA GLN A 114 2.47 -0.81 -8.90
C GLN A 114 2.95 0.58 -8.46
N GLU A 115 2.33 1.63 -8.99
CA GLU A 115 2.58 3.01 -8.59
C GLU A 115 1.52 3.48 -7.59
N LEU A 116 1.90 4.42 -6.72
CA LEU A 116 1.00 5.04 -5.77
C LEU A 116 1.47 6.47 -5.50
N TRP A 117 0.53 7.40 -5.41
CA TRP A 117 0.81 8.78 -5.03
C TRP A 117 -0.02 9.19 -3.81
N PHE A 118 0.50 10.15 -3.07
CA PHE A 118 -0.17 10.73 -1.92
C PHE A 118 -0.49 12.20 -2.21
N GLU A 119 -1.77 12.53 -2.18
CA GLU A 119 -2.29 13.86 -2.50
C GLU A 119 -3.47 14.16 -1.58
N ASP A 120 -3.49 15.36 -0.99
CA ASP A 120 -4.57 15.85 -0.11
C ASP A 120 -5.00 14.84 0.97
N GLY A 121 -4.02 14.26 1.68
CA GLY A 121 -4.30 13.29 2.75
C GLY A 121 -4.73 11.91 2.25
N THR A 122 -4.72 11.66 0.94
CA THR A 122 -5.24 10.46 0.31
C THR A 122 -4.17 9.76 -0.52
N CYS A 123 -4.00 8.45 -0.26
CA CYS A 123 -3.22 7.58 -1.15
C CYS A 123 -4.09 7.16 -2.34
N ARG A 124 -3.56 7.27 -3.56
CA ARG A 124 -4.22 6.91 -4.81
C ARG A 124 -3.34 5.93 -5.58
N ALA A 125 -3.92 4.84 -6.07
CA ALA A 125 -3.30 3.89 -6.98
C ALA A 125 -3.97 3.99 -8.36
N PRO A 126 -3.22 3.89 -9.48
CA PRO A 126 -3.80 3.90 -10.81
C PRO A 126 -4.56 2.59 -11.06
N SER A 127 -5.72 2.67 -11.69
CA SER A 127 -6.42 1.46 -12.16
C SER A 127 -5.54 0.71 -13.18
N PRO A 128 -5.46 -0.62 -13.14
CA PRO A 128 -4.57 -1.43 -14.01
C PRO A 128 -4.84 -1.30 -15.52
N ARG A 129 -5.87 -0.55 -15.95
CA ARG A 129 -6.11 -0.22 -17.37
C ARG A 129 -5.37 1.03 -17.86
N MET A 130 -4.66 1.77 -17.02
CA MET A 130 -4.19 3.11 -17.34
C MET A 130 -2.70 3.30 -17.07
N THR A 131 -1.87 2.44 -17.66
CA THR A 131 -0.42 2.69 -17.75
C THR A 131 0.08 2.41 -19.17
N THR A 132 -0.56 3.03 -20.17
CA THR A 132 0.16 3.36 -21.40
C THR A 132 0.96 4.62 -21.10
N PHE A 133 2.27 4.50 -20.97
CA PHE A 133 3.19 5.62 -20.78
C PHE A 133 3.02 6.66 -21.90
N LEU A 134 2.30 7.76 -21.66
CA LEU A 134 2.46 8.97 -22.47
C LEU A 134 3.66 9.74 -21.92
N LYS A 135 4.82 9.46 -22.51
CA LYS A 135 6.08 10.15 -22.22
C LYS A 135 5.99 11.58 -22.76
N THR A 136 5.70 12.57 -21.92
CA THR A 136 5.84 13.99 -22.28
C THR A 136 6.76 14.72 -21.33
N SER A 137 8.04 14.79 -21.69
CA SER A 137 8.94 15.94 -21.48
C SER A 137 10.23 15.68 -22.28
N GLY A 138 10.76 16.55 -23.12
CA GLY A 138 10.29 17.80 -23.70
C GLY A 138 11.23 18.14 -24.88
N ALA A 139 10.66 18.57 -26.00
CA ALA A 139 11.37 19.32 -27.03
C ALA A 139 10.34 20.11 -27.83
N ALA A 140 10.70 21.34 -28.15
CA ALA A 140 9.85 22.38 -28.67
C ALA A 140 9.27 22.07 -30.07
N THR A 141 8.10 22.67 -30.33
CA THR A 141 7.55 23.10 -31.63
C THR A 141 7.34 22.04 -32.73
N ALA A 142 6.07 21.72 -33.00
CA ALA A 142 5.49 21.90 -34.34
C ALA A 142 3.96 21.81 -34.23
N LYS A 143 3.26 22.86 -34.71
CA LYS A 143 1.82 22.82 -34.97
C LYS A 143 1.55 21.74 -36.01
N GLN A 144 0.45 21.00 -35.83
CA GLN A 144 -0.32 20.56 -37.00
C GLN A 144 -1.82 20.60 -36.68
N ARG A 145 -2.44 21.65 -37.23
CA ARG A 145 -3.85 21.65 -37.61
C ARG A 145 -4.03 20.65 -38.76
N THR A 146 -5.07 19.85 -38.65
CA THR A 146 -5.90 19.29 -39.72
C THR A 146 -7.20 18.96 -38.99
N LEU A 147 -8.26 19.79 -38.99
CA LEU A 147 -9.17 20.18 -40.09
C LEU A 147 -9.55 19.06 -41.05
N THR A 148 -10.85 19.11 -41.39
CA THR A 148 -11.68 18.34 -42.33
C THR A 148 -12.09 16.94 -41.87
N GLU A 149 -13.37 16.57 -41.79
CA GLU A 149 -14.66 17.18 -42.20
C GLU A 149 -15.78 16.65 -41.29
#